data_AF-A0A955WVF6-F1
#
_entry.id   AF-A0A955WVF6-F1
#
_cell.length_a   1.000
_cell.length_b   1.000
_cell.length_c   1.000
_cell.angle_alpha   90.00
_cell.angle_beta   90.00
_cell.angle_gamma   90.00
#
_symmetry.space_group_name_H-M   'P 1'
#
loop_
_entity.id
_entity.type
_entity.pdbx_description
1 polymer ?
#
loop_
_entity_poly.entity_id
_entity_poly.type
_entity_poly.pdbx_seq_one_letter_code
_entity_poly.pdbx_strand_id
1 'polypeptide(L)'
;MSGLDWGVIAGYFVAVFAVAWWVTRREARDSSADYFLAGRNVGWFVVGASLFASNIGSEHLVGLAGSGFSSGLAVGHFEILASLILLILGWVFVPFYLRSGVYTMPEFLERRYSGGARWYLAVISVVGYVLTKISATIFAGGVVFEAVMGIDFWTGAVIVVAATGVYTVFGGLKAVLYTDLLQMFVLIGGAIAVTLIGLDQLGGWGQATALAGPEFMDMWKPASHPEFPWTGIILGAPILGVWYWCTDQFIV
;
A
#
# COMPACT_ATOMS: atom_id res chain seq x y z
N MET A 1 -18.60 -18.77 7.22
CA MET A 1 -19.07 -17.37 7.28
C MET A 1 -20.57 -17.33 7.52
N SER A 2 -21.01 -16.43 8.40
CA SER A 2 -22.42 -16.16 8.67
C SER A 2 -23.04 -15.31 7.54
N GLY A 3 -24.38 -15.26 7.46
CA GLY A 3 -25.06 -14.35 6.53
C GLY A 3 -24.79 -12.86 6.81
N LEU A 4 -24.42 -12.53 8.05
CA LEU A 4 -24.04 -11.19 8.46
C LEU A 4 -22.70 -10.78 7.83
N ASP A 5 -21.73 -11.69 7.78
CA ASP A 5 -20.40 -11.46 7.21
C ASP A 5 -20.51 -11.11 5.72
N TRP A 6 -21.33 -11.86 4.98
CA TRP A 6 -21.63 -11.58 3.56
C TRP A 6 -22.34 -10.23 3.38
N GLY A 7 -23.24 -9.88 4.30
CA GLY A 7 -23.90 -8.57 4.31
C GLY A 7 -22.92 -7.41 4.49
N VAL A 8 -21.94 -7.55 5.39
CA VAL A 8 -20.89 -6.55 5.61
C VAL A 8 -20.01 -6.39 4.37
N ILE A 9 -19.57 -7.51 3.77
CA ILE A 9 -18.74 -7.48 2.54
C ILE A 9 -19.51 -6.84 1.39
N ALA A 10 -20.76 -7.24 1.15
CA ALA A 10 -21.59 -6.63 0.12
C ALA A 10 -21.80 -5.13 0.40
N GLY A 11 -22.06 -4.76 1.65
CA GLY A 11 -22.19 -3.36 2.07
C GLY A 11 -20.93 -2.53 1.81
N TYR A 12 -19.75 -3.10 2.06
CA TYR A 12 -18.46 -2.47 1.73
C TYR A 12 -18.35 -2.18 0.23
N PHE A 13 -18.59 -3.18 -0.63
CA PHE A 13 -18.53 -2.99 -2.08
C PHE A 13 -19.57 -1.96 -2.56
N VAL A 14 -20.80 -2.01 -2.04
CA VAL A 14 -21.83 -1.01 -2.36
C VAL A 14 -21.37 0.39 -1.96
N ALA A 15 -20.76 0.57 -0.78
CA ALA A 15 -20.24 1.87 -0.34
C ALA A 15 -19.11 2.37 -1.26
N VAL A 16 -18.17 1.50 -1.63
CA VAL A 16 -17.08 1.83 -2.57
C VAL A 16 -17.64 2.24 -3.93
N PHE A 17 -18.54 1.44 -4.52
CA PHE A 17 -19.16 1.77 -5.81
C PHE A 17 -20.01 3.04 -5.74
N ALA A 18 -20.72 3.28 -4.63
CA ALA A 18 -21.51 4.49 -4.43
C ALA A 18 -20.63 5.75 -4.36
N VAL A 19 -19.50 5.69 -3.65
CA VAL A 19 -18.52 6.77 -3.59
C VAL A 19 -17.91 7.01 -4.97
N ALA A 20 -17.45 5.95 -5.64
CA ALA A 20 -16.88 6.07 -6.98
C ALA A 20 -17.87 6.71 -7.96
N TRP A 21 -19.10 6.18 -8.03
CA TRP A 21 -20.16 6.70 -8.89
C TRP A 21 -20.53 8.17 -8.58
N TRP A 22 -20.60 8.53 -7.30
CA TRP A 22 -20.87 9.90 -6.87
C TRP A 22 -19.79 10.87 -7.33
N VAL A 23 -18.51 10.49 -7.20
CA VAL A 23 -17.38 11.31 -7.66
C VAL A 23 -17.39 11.43 -9.18
N THR A 24 -17.51 10.31 -9.91
CA THR A 24 -17.52 10.31 -11.38
C THR A 24 -18.67 11.14 -11.95
N ARG A 25 -19.88 11.08 -11.36
CA ARG A 25 -21.01 11.93 -11.80
C ARG A 25 -20.80 13.41 -11.53
N ARG A 26 -20.06 13.75 -10.46
CA ARG A 26 -19.72 15.14 -10.15
C ARG A 26 -18.68 15.67 -11.13
N GLU A 27 -17.70 14.84 -11.49
CA GLU A 27 -16.70 15.18 -12.50
C GLU A 27 -17.26 15.29 -13.91
N ALA A 28 -18.18 14.42 -14.32
CA ALA A 28 -18.77 14.50 -15.67
C ALA A 28 -19.56 15.80 -15.93
N ARG A 29 -19.85 16.59 -14.88
CA ARG A 29 -20.44 17.94 -14.99
C ARG A 29 -19.40 19.03 -15.22
N ASP A 30 -18.14 18.80 -14.89
CA ASP A 30 -17.03 19.73 -15.05
C ASP A 30 -16.13 19.27 -16.22
N SER A 31 -15.67 20.22 -17.04
CA SER A 31 -14.98 20.01 -18.33
C SER A 31 -13.89 18.91 -18.31
N SER A 32 -13.62 18.28 -19.46
CA SER A 32 -12.60 17.22 -19.68
C SER A 32 -11.17 17.55 -19.21
N ALA A 33 -10.90 18.82 -18.87
CA ALA A 33 -9.70 19.25 -18.18
C ALA A 33 -9.61 18.73 -16.72
N ASP A 34 -10.74 18.60 -16.02
CA ASP A 34 -10.79 18.20 -14.61
C ASP A 34 -10.55 16.71 -14.36
N TYR A 35 -10.70 15.86 -15.38
CA TYR A 35 -10.37 14.43 -15.33
C TYR A 35 -8.85 14.19 -15.17
N PHE A 36 -8.02 15.10 -15.71
CA PHE A 36 -6.56 15.04 -15.60
C PHE A 36 -5.98 16.07 -14.61
N LEU A 37 -6.64 17.23 -14.40
CA LEU A 37 -6.15 18.33 -13.57
C LEU A 37 -6.70 18.37 -12.15
N ALA A 38 -7.06 17.22 -11.58
CA ALA A 38 -7.48 17.07 -10.18
C ALA A 38 -6.60 17.81 -9.14
N GLY A 39 -5.37 18.18 -9.51
CA GLY A 39 -4.30 18.64 -8.65
C GLY A 39 -4.35 20.08 -8.09
N ARG A 40 -5.49 20.80 -8.04
CA ARG A 40 -5.52 22.11 -7.34
C ARG A 40 -6.38 22.21 -6.10
N ASN A 41 -7.39 21.33 -5.92
CA ASN A 41 -8.36 21.47 -4.83
C ASN A 41 -8.55 20.19 -3.99
N VAL A 42 -7.73 19.15 -4.16
CA VAL A 42 -7.78 17.97 -3.29
C VAL A 42 -7.13 18.32 -1.94
N GLY A 43 -7.88 18.18 -0.86
CA GLY A 43 -7.38 18.45 0.48
C GLY A 43 -6.20 17.54 0.84
N TRP A 44 -5.21 18.08 1.56
CA TRP A 44 -3.97 17.36 1.93
C TRP A 44 -4.23 16.00 2.59
N PHE A 45 -5.32 15.89 3.37
CA PHE A 45 -5.71 14.65 4.04
C PHE A 45 -6.08 13.54 3.05
N VAL A 46 -6.77 13.88 1.95
CA VAL A 46 -7.14 12.91 0.90
C VAL A 46 -5.91 12.45 0.14
N VAL A 47 -4.95 13.36 -0.11
CA VAL A 47 -3.66 13.00 -0.72
C VAL A 47 -2.88 12.05 0.18
N GLY A 48 -2.79 12.35 1.48
CA GLY A 48 -2.14 11.46 2.45
C GLY A 48 -2.82 10.09 2.54
N ALA A 49 -4.16 10.05 2.54
CA ALA A 49 -4.92 8.82 2.56
C ALA A 49 -4.70 7.96 1.30
N SER A 50 -4.60 8.58 0.12
CA SER A 50 -4.29 7.86 -1.12
C SER A 50 -2.84 7.38 -1.16
N LEU A 51 -1.87 8.16 -0.71
CA LEU A 51 -0.48 7.68 -0.57
C LEU A 51 -0.39 6.49 0.40
N PHE A 52 -1.14 6.54 1.51
CA PHE A 52 -1.24 5.44 2.45
C PHE A 52 -1.89 4.20 1.81
N ALA A 53 -3.08 4.36 1.22
CA ALA A 53 -3.83 3.25 0.61
C ALA A 53 -3.10 2.63 -0.59
N SER A 54 -2.36 3.44 -1.34
CA SER A 54 -1.51 2.96 -2.45
C SER A 54 -0.38 2.08 -1.95
N ASN A 55 0.20 2.40 -0.79
CA ASN A 55 1.24 1.57 -0.20
C ASN A 55 0.69 0.33 0.49
N ILE A 56 -0.43 0.44 1.21
CA ILE A 56 -0.94 -0.61 2.09
C ILE A 56 -1.95 -1.51 1.35
N GLY A 57 -1.51 -2.72 0.98
CA GLY A 57 -2.35 -3.78 0.43
C GLY A 57 -2.47 -5.03 1.30
N SER A 58 -3.02 -6.11 0.73
CA SER A 58 -3.20 -7.39 1.40
C SER A 58 -1.87 -8.04 1.82
N GLU A 59 -0.80 -7.77 1.07
CA GLU A 59 0.56 -8.20 1.42
C GLU A 59 1.07 -7.57 2.72
N HIS A 60 0.61 -6.38 3.10
CA HIS A 60 0.97 -5.78 4.38
C HIS A 60 0.23 -6.47 5.53
N LEU A 61 -1.07 -6.72 5.38
CA LEU A 61 -1.86 -7.37 6.43
C LEU A 61 -1.45 -8.83 6.68
N VAL A 62 -1.11 -9.59 5.63
CA VAL A 62 -0.74 -11.00 5.75
C VAL A 62 0.78 -11.17 5.87
N GLY A 63 1.54 -10.50 5.00
CA GLY A 63 2.99 -10.64 4.90
C GLY A 63 3.72 -10.00 6.08
N LEU A 64 3.50 -8.71 6.36
CA LEU A 64 4.18 -8.06 7.51
C LEU A 64 3.73 -8.65 8.84
N ALA A 65 2.47 -9.06 8.98
CA ALA A 65 2.03 -9.77 10.18
C ALA A 65 2.76 -11.11 10.34
N GLY A 66 2.95 -11.85 9.25
CA GLY A 66 3.75 -13.09 9.23
C GLY A 66 5.22 -12.85 9.58
N SER A 67 5.85 -11.84 8.97
CA SER A 67 7.23 -11.44 9.30
C SER A 67 7.37 -10.95 10.74
N GLY A 68 6.36 -10.23 11.25
CA GLY A 68 6.30 -9.82 12.65
C GLY A 68 6.23 -11.02 13.59
N PHE A 69 5.46 -12.06 13.23
CA PHE A 69 5.39 -13.31 13.97
C PHE A 69 6.71 -14.10 13.94
N SER A 70 7.41 -14.18 12.79
CA SER A 70 8.64 -14.96 12.65
C SER A 70 9.88 -14.25 13.18
N SER A 71 9.97 -12.93 13.01
CA SER A 71 11.21 -12.16 13.16
C SER A 71 11.10 -11.03 14.19
N GLY A 72 9.94 -10.89 14.83
CA GLY A 72 9.67 -9.90 15.87
C GLY A 72 9.42 -8.50 15.35
N LEU A 73 9.44 -7.52 16.26
CA LEU A 73 9.13 -6.12 15.94
C LEU A 73 10.19 -5.41 15.11
N ALA A 74 11.36 -6.03 14.88
CA ALA A 74 12.43 -5.44 14.08
C ALA A 74 12.00 -5.10 12.65
N VAL A 75 11.03 -5.84 12.08
CA VAL A 75 10.44 -5.55 10.76
C VAL A 75 9.80 -4.15 10.70
N GLY A 76 9.32 -3.64 11.84
CA GLY A 76 8.74 -2.29 11.95
C GLY A 76 9.70 -1.16 11.60
N HIS A 77 11.01 -1.41 11.54
CA HIS A 77 11.97 -0.44 11.05
C HIS A 77 11.67 0.07 9.64
N PHE A 78 11.13 -0.79 8.76
CA PHE A 78 10.77 -0.39 7.40
C PHE A 78 9.68 0.68 7.40
N GLU A 79 8.68 0.58 8.28
CA GLU A 79 7.58 1.54 8.39
C GLU A 79 7.98 2.85 9.09
N ILE A 80 8.82 2.77 10.13
CA ILE A 80 9.38 3.96 10.79
C ILE A 80 10.23 4.74 9.79
N LEU A 81 11.09 4.03 9.04
CA LEU A 81 11.94 4.64 8.04
C LEU A 81 11.13 5.21 6.88
N ALA A 82 10.13 4.50 6.39
CA ALA A 82 9.19 4.98 5.38
C ALA A 82 8.60 6.35 5.76
N SER A 83 8.14 6.47 7.01
CA SER A 83 7.60 7.73 7.55
C SER A 83 8.61 8.89 7.49
N LEU A 84 9.89 8.62 7.76
CA LEU A 84 10.95 9.63 7.66
C LEU A 84 11.28 9.98 6.21
N ILE A 85 11.35 8.99 5.32
CA ILE A 85 11.63 9.25 3.89
C ILE A 85 10.47 10.00 3.23
N LEU A 86 9.22 9.75 3.61
CA LEU A 86 8.07 10.51 3.12
C LEU A 86 8.18 12.01 3.42
N LEU A 87 8.80 12.40 4.54
CA LEU A 87 9.11 13.82 4.81
C LEU A 87 10.14 14.36 3.81
N ILE A 88 11.16 13.56 3.46
CA ILE A 88 12.17 13.91 2.46
C ILE A 88 11.53 14.00 1.06
N LEU A 89 10.63 13.09 0.71
CA LEU A 89 9.82 13.16 -0.52
C LEU A 89 9.11 14.53 -0.57
N GLY A 90 8.35 14.88 0.48
CA GLY A 90 7.56 16.10 0.52
C GLY A 90 8.39 17.39 0.45
N TRP A 91 9.52 17.46 1.13
CA TRP A 91 10.33 18.69 1.19
C TRP A 91 11.39 18.83 0.11
N VAL A 92 11.94 17.73 -0.40
CA VAL A 92 13.07 17.75 -1.33
C VAL A 92 12.64 17.35 -2.73
N PHE A 93 11.99 16.20 -2.88
CA PHE A 93 11.71 15.62 -4.19
C PHE A 93 10.47 16.22 -4.85
N VAL A 94 9.37 16.40 -4.12
CA VAL A 94 8.13 16.98 -4.67
C VAL A 94 8.37 18.38 -5.27
N PRO A 95 9.05 19.33 -4.60
CA PRO A 95 9.34 20.64 -5.20
C PRO A 95 10.22 20.53 -6.45
N PHE A 96 11.11 19.54 -6.52
CA PHE A 96 11.96 19.29 -7.67
C PHE A 96 11.18 18.72 -8.85
N TYR A 97 10.32 17.72 -8.63
CA TYR A 97 9.47 17.12 -9.67
C TYR A 97 8.46 18.13 -10.22
N LEU A 98 7.80 18.89 -9.36
CA LEU A 98 6.85 19.93 -9.78
C LEU A 98 7.51 20.99 -10.67
N ARG A 99 8.77 21.37 -10.41
CA ARG A 99 9.52 22.31 -11.26
C ARG A 99 9.94 21.71 -12.60
N SER A 100 10.13 20.39 -12.68
CA SER A 100 10.51 19.72 -13.92
C SER A 100 9.36 19.60 -14.93
N GLY A 101 8.11 19.73 -14.46
CA GLY A 101 6.91 19.68 -15.31
C GLY A 101 6.73 18.34 -16.03
N VAL A 102 7.20 17.26 -15.41
CA VAL A 102 7.01 15.87 -15.86
C VAL A 102 5.90 15.24 -15.04
N TYR A 103 5.23 14.25 -15.64
CA TYR A 103 4.14 13.53 -14.99
C TYR A 103 4.54 12.10 -14.59
N THR A 104 5.65 11.60 -15.12
CA THR A 104 6.15 10.25 -14.85
C THR A 104 7.67 10.24 -14.66
N MET A 105 8.16 9.31 -13.86
CA MET A 105 9.58 9.03 -13.64
C MET A 105 10.32 8.59 -14.94
N PRO A 106 9.76 7.75 -15.82
CA PRO A 106 10.36 7.49 -17.13
C PRO A 106 10.49 8.75 -17.99
N GLU A 107 9.49 9.64 -17.99
CA GLU A 107 9.58 10.94 -18.67
C GLU A 107 10.65 11.85 -18.05
N PHE A 108 10.76 11.86 -16.72
CA PHE A 108 11.83 12.56 -16.02
C PHE A 108 13.22 12.10 -16.50
N LEU A 109 13.44 10.78 -16.60
CA LEU A 109 14.70 10.24 -17.11
C LEU A 109 14.92 10.55 -18.59
N GLU A 110 13.87 10.57 -19.41
CA GLU A 110 13.98 10.96 -20.82
C GLU A 110 14.49 12.39 -20.97
N ARG A 111 13.87 13.34 -20.24
CA ARG A 111 14.25 14.75 -20.29
C ARG A 111 15.65 14.98 -19.72
N ARG A 112 16.05 14.22 -18.70
CA ARG A 112 17.35 14.38 -18.04
C ARG A 112 18.50 13.69 -18.77
N TYR A 113 18.25 12.55 -19.41
CA TYR A 113 19.30 11.70 -19.98
C TYR A 113 19.03 11.39 -21.46
N SER A 114 18.14 10.45 -21.77
CA SER A 114 17.83 10.03 -23.14
C SER A 114 16.60 9.12 -23.20
N GLY A 115 16.04 8.92 -24.40
CA GLY A 115 14.97 7.95 -24.64
C GLY A 115 15.33 6.50 -24.27
N GLY A 116 16.62 6.15 -24.29
CA GLY A 116 17.10 4.84 -23.83
C GLY A 116 16.90 4.64 -22.32
N ALA A 117 17.16 5.67 -21.52
CA ALA A 117 16.95 5.63 -20.06
C ALA A 117 15.46 5.46 -19.70
N ARG A 118 14.57 6.11 -20.47
CA ARG A 118 13.11 5.92 -20.34
C ARG A 118 12.69 4.48 -20.55
N TRP A 119 13.10 3.88 -21.67
CA TRP A 119 12.72 2.49 -21.99
C TRP A 119 13.29 1.49 -21.00
N TYR A 120 14.55 1.70 -20.56
CA TYR A 120 15.16 0.88 -19.53
C TYR A 120 14.34 0.87 -18.24
N LEU A 121 14.01 2.05 -17.69
CA LEU A 121 13.22 2.14 -16.46
C LEU A 121 11.81 1.59 -16.66
N ALA A 122 11.13 1.96 -17.74
CA ALA A 122 9.75 1.53 -17.99
C ALA A 122 9.63 0.00 -18.08
N VAL A 123 10.53 -0.67 -18.81
CA VAL A 123 10.49 -2.13 -18.97
C VAL A 123 10.79 -2.82 -17.64
N ILE A 124 11.84 -2.41 -16.93
CA ILE A 124 12.20 -3.00 -15.64
C ILE A 124 11.10 -2.77 -14.61
N SER A 125 10.51 -1.58 -14.55
CA SER A 125 9.42 -1.28 -13.62
C SER A 125 8.18 -2.12 -13.91
N VAL A 126 7.74 -2.23 -15.16
CA VAL A 126 6.55 -3.03 -15.52
C VAL A 126 6.77 -4.51 -15.18
N VAL A 127 7.89 -5.07 -15.61
CA VAL A 127 8.23 -6.48 -15.30
C VAL A 127 8.35 -6.67 -13.80
N GLY A 128 9.04 -5.76 -13.11
CA GLY A 128 9.18 -5.76 -11.66
C GLY A 128 7.83 -5.75 -10.94
N TYR A 129 6.93 -4.82 -11.26
CA TYR A 129 5.63 -4.74 -10.60
C TYR A 129 4.76 -5.96 -10.84
N VAL A 130 4.76 -6.54 -12.04
CA VAL A 130 4.01 -7.76 -12.34
C VAL A 130 4.53 -8.92 -11.50
N LEU A 131 5.87 -9.11 -11.46
CA LEU A 131 6.49 -10.25 -10.78
C LEU A 131 6.52 -10.12 -9.27
N THR A 132 6.62 -8.91 -8.73
CA THR A 132 6.78 -8.70 -7.28
C THR A 132 5.49 -8.20 -6.65
N LYS A 133 5.05 -6.96 -6.95
CA LYS A 133 3.91 -6.33 -6.28
C LYS A 133 2.59 -7.02 -6.61
N ILE A 134 2.21 -7.07 -7.88
CA ILE A 134 0.92 -7.61 -8.32
C ILE A 134 0.80 -9.09 -7.93
N SER A 135 1.86 -9.87 -8.17
CA SER A 135 1.89 -11.29 -7.78
C SER A 135 1.75 -11.48 -6.27
N ALA A 136 2.47 -10.72 -5.44
CA ALA A 136 2.36 -10.80 -3.99
C ALA A 136 0.97 -10.39 -3.47
N THR A 137 0.40 -9.32 -4.01
CA THR A 137 -0.95 -8.86 -3.64
C THR A 137 -2.01 -9.91 -3.99
N ILE A 138 -1.97 -10.48 -5.20
CA ILE A 138 -2.90 -11.55 -5.61
C ILE A 138 -2.72 -12.79 -4.74
N PHE A 139 -1.48 -13.18 -4.44
CA PHE A 139 -1.19 -14.31 -3.57
C PHE A 139 -1.75 -14.10 -2.16
N ALA A 140 -1.46 -12.96 -1.53
CA ALA A 140 -1.98 -12.63 -0.21
C ALA A 140 -3.52 -12.58 -0.22
N GLY A 141 -4.13 -12.01 -1.26
CA GLY A 141 -5.58 -12.01 -1.45
C GLY A 141 -6.14 -13.44 -1.54
N GLY A 142 -5.56 -14.31 -2.37
CA GLY A 142 -5.97 -15.70 -2.52
C GLY A 142 -5.90 -16.49 -1.21
N VAL A 143 -4.81 -16.31 -0.43
CA VAL A 143 -4.65 -16.93 0.90
C VAL A 143 -5.76 -16.48 1.86
N VAL A 144 -6.15 -15.20 1.84
CA VAL A 144 -7.25 -14.70 2.67
C VAL A 144 -8.59 -15.32 2.26
N PHE A 145 -8.86 -15.44 0.96
CA PHE A 145 -10.07 -16.10 0.47
C PHE A 145 -10.15 -17.56 0.91
N GLU A 146 -9.03 -18.30 0.84
CA GLU A 146 -8.97 -19.68 1.29
C GLU A 146 -9.13 -19.81 2.81
N ALA A 147 -8.38 -19.02 3.58
CA ALA A 147 -8.37 -19.13 5.05
C ALA A 147 -9.66 -18.63 5.70
N VAL A 148 -10.29 -17.58 5.16
CA VAL A 148 -11.45 -16.91 5.78
C VAL A 148 -12.76 -17.35 5.15
N MET A 149 -12.81 -17.47 3.83
CA MET A 149 -14.05 -17.79 3.09
C MET A 149 -14.19 -19.27 2.76
N GLY A 150 -13.11 -20.06 2.87
CA GLY A 150 -13.08 -21.46 2.44
C GLY A 150 -13.22 -21.62 0.92
N ILE A 151 -12.92 -20.56 0.16
CA ILE A 151 -12.94 -20.57 -1.31
C ILE A 151 -11.54 -20.96 -1.79
N ASP A 152 -11.45 -21.91 -2.71
CA ASP A 152 -10.17 -22.33 -3.31
C ASP A 152 -9.32 -21.13 -3.77
N PHE A 153 -8.00 -21.21 -3.51
CA PHE A 153 -7.04 -20.15 -3.77
C PHE A 153 -7.15 -19.59 -5.20
N TRP A 154 -7.21 -20.45 -6.22
CA TRP A 154 -7.23 -20.01 -7.62
C TRP A 154 -8.54 -19.30 -7.95
N THR A 155 -9.65 -19.81 -7.40
CA THR A 155 -10.96 -19.16 -7.55
C THR A 155 -10.96 -17.78 -6.89
N GLY A 156 -10.44 -17.68 -5.66
CA GLY A 156 -10.31 -16.41 -4.95
C GLY A 156 -9.41 -15.41 -5.69
N ALA A 157 -8.24 -15.85 -6.15
CA ALA A 157 -7.31 -15.03 -6.92
C ALA A 157 -7.95 -14.48 -8.21
N VAL A 158 -8.67 -15.31 -8.96
CA VAL A 158 -9.38 -14.87 -10.18
C VAL A 158 -10.48 -13.86 -9.85
N ILE A 159 -11.24 -14.07 -8.77
CA ILE A 159 -12.26 -13.11 -8.31
C ILE A 159 -11.61 -11.75 -7.99
N VAL A 160 -10.50 -11.74 -7.24
CA VAL A 160 -9.77 -10.51 -6.89
C VAL A 160 -9.31 -9.79 -8.15
N VAL A 161 -8.66 -10.49 -9.09
CA VAL A 161 -8.17 -9.89 -10.34
C VAL A 161 -9.31 -9.35 -11.19
N ALA A 162 -10.40 -10.11 -11.35
CA ALA A 162 -11.55 -9.70 -12.14
C ALA A 162 -12.27 -8.49 -11.53
N ALA A 163 -12.54 -8.52 -10.22
CA ALA A 163 -13.16 -7.42 -9.51
C ALA A 163 -12.31 -6.14 -9.61
N THR A 164 -11.01 -6.25 -9.36
CA THR A 164 -10.06 -5.14 -9.48
C THR A 164 -9.99 -4.58 -10.89
N GLY A 165 -9.90 -5.45 -11.90
CA GLY A 165 -9.90 -5.04 -13.29
C GLY A 165 -11.17 -4.28 -13.69
N VAL A 166 -12.35 -4.77 -13.27
CA VAL A 166 -13.63 -4.12 -13.57
C VAL A 166 -13.67 -2.70 -13.00
N TYR A 167 -13.46 -2.50 -11.70
CA TYR A 167 -13.61 -1.15 -11.13
C TYR A 167 -12.49 -0.20 -11.57
N THR A 168 -11.28 -0.71 -11.84
CA THR A 168 -10.15 0.11 -12.33
C THR A 168 -10.44 0.70 -13.71
N VAL A 169 -11.07 -0.07 -14.61
CA VAL A 169 -11.43 0.38 -15.96
C VAL A 169 -12.47 1.50 -15.93
N PHE A 170 -13.38 1.49 -14.95
CA PHE A 170 -14.49 2.45 -14.87
C PHE A 170 -14.26 3.64 -13.92
N GLY A 171 -13.23 3.63 -13.06
CA GLY A 171 -13.08 4.56 -11.94
C GLY A 171 -12.59 5.97 -12.28
N GLY A 172 -11.50 6.13 -13.03
CA GLY A 172 -10.83 7.43 -13.20
C GLY A 172 -10.08 7.93 -11.93
N LEU A 173 -9.12 8.85 -12.08
CA LEU A 173 -8.15 9.17 -11.02
C LEU A 173 -8.77 9.75 -9.73
N LYS A 174 -9.76 10.67 -9.82
CA LYS A 174 -10.39 11.22 -8.61
C LYS A 174 -11.26 10.20 -7.88
N ALA A 175 -11.96 9.32 -8.59
CA ALA A 175 -12.75 8.28 -7.93
C ALA A 175 -11.85 7.38 -7.08
N VAL A 176 -10.68 7.02 -7.63
CA VAL A 176 -9.65 6.25 -6.91
C VAL A 176 -9.24 6.97 -5.61
N LEU A 177 -8.92 8.26 -5.64
CA LEU A 177 -8.52 9.02 -4.44
C LEU A 177 -9.57 8.98 -3.31
N TYR A 178 -10.86 9.05 -3.65
CA TYR A 178 -11.93 9.03 -2.64
C TYR A 178 -12.29 7.61 -2.18
N THR A 179 -12.15 6.60 -3.06
CA THR A 179 -12.27 5.20 -2.63
C THR A 179 -11.10 4.79 -1.73
N ASP A 180 -9.90 5.29 -2.01
CA ASP A 180 -8.71 5.10 -1.16
C ASP A 180 -8.90 5.67 0.24
N LEU A 181 -9.52 6.85 0.33
CA LEU A 181 -9.85 7.46 1.62
C LEU A 181 -10.76 6.55 2.46
N LEU A 182 -11.79 5.97 1.85
CA LEU A 182 -12.67 5.01 2.52
C LEU A 182 -11.88 3.75 2.93
N GLN A 183 -11.06 3.21 2.02
CA GLN A 183 -10.27 2.02 2.25
C GLN A 183 -9.26 2.20 3.39
N MET A 184 -8.63 3.38 3.51
CA MET A 184 -7.74 3.72 4.63
C MET A 184 -8.44 3.51 5.98
N PHE A 185 -9.66 4.01 6.16
CA PHE A 185 -10.40 3.83 7.42
C PHE A 185 -10.74 2.37 7.69
N VAL A 186 -11.11 1.62 6.66
CA VAL A 186 -11.41 0.18 6.78
C VAL A 186 -10.15 -0.61 7.16
N LEU A 187 -9.02 -0.33 6.53
CA LEU A 187 -7.75 -1.01 6.80
C LEU A 187 -7.23 -0.69 8.20
N ILE A 188 -7.20 0.59 8.59
CA ILE A 188 -6.75 1.00 9.93
C ILE A 188 -7.70 0.45 11.00
N GLY A 189 -9.01 0.61 10.81
CA GLY A 189 -10.02 0.09 11.74
C GLY A 189 -9.93 -1.43 11.88
N GLY A 190 -9.78 -2.15 10.77
CA GLY A 190 -9.61 -3.60 10.74
C GLY A 190 -8.33 -4.05 11.44
N ALA A 191 -7.20 -3.41 11.17
CA ALA A 191 -5.93 -3.73 11.83
C ALA A 191 -5.98 -3.50 13.34
N ILE A 192 -6.58 -2.39 13.79
CA ILE A 192 -6.80 -2.11 15.22
C ILE A 192 -7.72 -3.17 15.83
N ALA A 193 -8.84 -3.49 15.19
CA ALA A 193 -9.79 -4.47 15.70
C ALA A 193 -9.15 -5.86 15.84
N VAL A 194 -8.44 -6.35 14.80
CA VAL A 194 -7.73 -7.63 14.84
C VAL A 194 -6.69 -7.64 15.94
N THR A 195 -5.93 -6.55 16.11
CA THR A 195 -4.91 -6.45 17.16
C THR A 195 -5.53 -6.49 18.55
N LEU A 196 -6.58 -5.70 18.81
CA LEU A 196 -7.23 -5.64 20.12
C LEU A 196 -7.93 -6.96 20.48
N ILE A 197 -8.67 -7.54 19.54
CA ILE A 197 -9.35 -8.84 19.75
C ILE A 197 -8.33 -9.95 19.94
N GLY A 198 -7.26 -9.97 19.14
CA GLY A 198 -6.18 -10.95 19.27
C GLY A 198 -5.46 -10.86 20.61
N LEU A 199 -5.18 -9.64 21.08
CA LEU A 199 -4.58 -9.43 22.40
C LEU A 199 -5.51 -9.85 23.53
N ASP A 200 -6.81 -9.55 23.44
CA ASP A 200 -7.79 -9.97 24.44
C ASP A 200 -7.86 -11.50 24.55
N GLN A 201 -7.94 -12.21 23.41
CA GLN A 201 -7.93 -13.68 23.38
C GLN A 201 -6.64 -14.29 23.93
N LEU A 202 -5.51 -13.60 23.78
CA LEU A 202 -4.22 -14.05 24.28
C LEU A 202 -4.06 -13.88 25.80
N GLY A 203 -4.93 -13.10 26.45
CA GLY A 203 -4.80 -12.71 27.86
C GLY A 203 -4.08 -11.37 28.08
N GLY A 204 -4.01 -10.54 27.04
CA GLY A 204 -3.50 -9.17 27.06
C GLY A 204 -2.03 -9.02 26.66
N TRP A 205 -1.58 -7.77 26.60
CA TRP A 205 -0.24 -7.39 26.17
C TRP A 205 0.88 -8.02 27.01
N GLY A 206 0.68 -8.10 28.33
CA GLY A 206 1.67 -8.71 29.23
C GLY A 206 1.94 -10.17 28.87
N GLN A 207 0.87 -10.96 28.67
CA GLN A 207 0.98 -12.35 28.23
C GLN A 207 1.62 -12.46 26.85
N ALA A 208 1.27 -11.56 25.93
CA ALA A 208 1.88 -11.50 24.60
C ALA A 208 3.41 -11.35 24.67
N THR A 209 3.89 -10.36 25.44
CA THR A 209 5.34 -10.12 25.60
C THR A 209 6.06 -11.24 26.35
N ALA A 210 5.38 -11.88 27.32
CA ALA A 210 5.95 -13.01 28.06
C ALA A 210 6.13 -14.25 27.17
N LEU A 211 5.15 -14.54 26.30
CA LEU A 211 5.20 -15.65 25.35
C LEU A 211 6.20 -15.39 24.21
N ALA A 212 6.23 -14.16 23.70
CA ALA A 212 7.12 -13.78 22.60
C ALA A 212 8.59 -13.71 23.02
N GLY A 213 8.84 -13.43 24.31
CA GLY A 213 10.18 -13.31 24.86
C GLY A 213 10.78 -11.91 24.68
N PRO A 214 11.85 -11.60 25.45
CA PRO A 214 12.43 -10.26 25.50
C PRO A 214 13.05 -9.83 24.17
N GLU A 215 13.59 -10.77 23.38
CA GLU A 215 14.19 -10.46 22.09
C GLU A 215 13.15 -10.05 21.04
N PHE A 216 11.91 -10.52 21.13
CA PHE A 216 10.88 -10.22 20.13
C PHE A 216 10.54 -8.72 20.06
N MET A 217 10.58 -8.07 21.23
CA MET A 217 10.32 -6.64 21.37
C MET A 217 11.53 -5.77 21.04
N ASP A 218 12.72 -6.37 20.97
CA ASP A 218 13.94 -5.65 20.60
C ASP A 218 14.01 -5.46 19.08
N MET A 219 13.83 -4.21 18.66
CA MET A 219 13.93 -3.84 17.26
C MET A 219 15.39 -3.76 16.80
N TRP A 220 16.33 -3.44 17.68
CA TRP A 220 17.74 -3.18 17.33
C TRP A 220 18.58 -4.46 17.43
N LYS A 221 18.55 -5.25 16.36
CA LYS A 221 19.27 -6.52 16.33
C LYS A 221 20.79 -6.35 16.12
N PRO A 222 21.63 -7.29 16.62
CA PRO A 222 23.07 -7.28 16.40
C PRO A 222 23.46 -7.24 14.91
N ALA A 223 24.66 -6.76 14.61
CA ALA A 223 25.16 -6.70 13.23
C ALA A 223 25.28 -8.08 12.55
N SER A 224 25.33 -9.17 13.34
CA SER A 224 25.35 -10.54 12.87
C SER A 224 23.97 -11.15 12.63
N HIS A 225 22.88 -10.42 12.93
CA HIS A 225 21.53 -10.92 12.71
C HIS A 225 21.31 -11.17 11.21
N PRO A 226 20.78 -12.33 10.80
CA PRO A 226 20.71 -12.71 9.39
C PRO A 226 19.75 -11.83 8.57
N GLU A 227 18.63 -11.40 9.16
CA GLU A 227 17.58 -10.65 8.45
C GLU A 227 17.59 -9.13 8.73
N PHE A 228 17.63 -8.73 10.01
CA PHE A 228 17.51 -7.33 10.44
C PHE A 228 18.76 -6.76 11.14
N PRO A 229 20.00 -6.96 10.62
CA PRO A 229 21.17 -6.40 11.28
C PRO A 229 21.08 -4.87 11.32
N TRP A 230 21.37 -4.24 12.46
CA TRP A 230 21.25 -2.78 12.61
C TRP A 230 22.05 -2.01 11.56
N THR A 231 23.18 -2.55 11.10
CA THR A 231 24.01 -1.96 10.04
C THR A 231 23.25 -1.89 8.72
N GLY A 232 22.51 -2.95 8.37
CA GLY A 232 21.63 -2.98 7.20
C GLY A 232 20.47 -2.00 7.34
N ILE A 233 19.88 -1.90 8.53
CA ILE A 233 18.79 -0.96 8.82
C ILE A 233 19.24 0.50 8.72
N ILE A 234 20.43 0.86 9.21
CA ILE A 234 20.90 2.25 9.18
C ILE A 234 21.51 2.61 7.82
N LEU A 235 22.26 1.72 7.19
CA LEU A 235 23.06 2.06 6.00
C LEU A 235 22.39 1.63 4.70
N GLY A 236 21.59 0.57 4.72
CA GLY A 236 20.93 0.01 3.54
C GLY A 236 19.48 0.45 3.39
N ALA A 237 18.68 0.31 4.45
CA ALA A 237 17.24 0.61 4.38
C ALA A 237 16.92 2.05 3.96
N PRO A 238 17.68 3.11 4.31
CA PRO A 238 17.41 4.45 3.80
C PRO A 238 17.58 4.56 2.29
N ILE A 239 18.54 3.84 1.70
CA ILE A 239 18.78 3.85 0.25
C ILE A 239 17.58 3.22 -0.46
N LEU A 240 17.10 2.09 0.05
CA LEU A 240 15.88 1.43 -0.44
C LEU A 240 14.65 2.32 -0.25
N GLY A 241 14.53 2.96 0.92
CA GLY A 241 13.44 3.87 1.21
C GLY A 241 13.41 5.06 0.27
N VAL A 242 14.54 5.72 0.00
CA VAL A 242 14.62 6.82 -0.98
C VAL A 242 14.24 6.33 -2.37
N TRP A 243 14.72 5.16 -2.78
CA TRP A 243 14.31 4.60 -4.06
C TRP A 243 12.80 4.39 -4.13
N TYR A 244 12.22 3.69 -3.14
CA TYR A 244 10.81 3.33 -3.12
C TYR A 244 9.89 4.56 -2.98
N TRP A 245 10.12 5.40 -1.99
CA TRP A 245 9.22 6.51 -1.69
C TRP A 245 9.46 7.73 -2.56
N CYS A 246 10.69 7.95 -3.03
CA CYS A 246 11.03 9.15 -3.78
C CYS A 246 11.19 8.94 -5.27
N THR A 247 11.35 7.71 -5.77
CA THR A 247 11.65 7.47 -7.20
C THR A 247 10.83 6.37 -7.86
N ASP A 248 10.10 5.55 -7.10
CA ASP A 248 9.23 4.50 -7.64
C ASP A 248 8.01 5.16 -8.32
N GLN A 249 7.79 4.86 -9.60
CA GLN A 249 6.65 5.36 -10.38
C GLN A 249 5.29 4.98 -9.80
N PHE A 250 5.25 3.92 -8.99
CA PHE A 250 4.03 3.51 -8.33
C PHE A 250 3.62 4.49 -7.21
N ILE A 251 4.58 5.20 -6.61
CA ILE A 251 4.36 6.17 -5.53
C ILE A 251 4.39 7.62 -6.06
N VAL A 252 5.30 7.93 -6.98
CA VAL A 252 5.59 9.27 -7.51
C VAL A 252 5.09 9.42 -8.95
#